data_AF-A0A7S0UF32-F1
#
_entry.id   AF-A0A7S0UF32-F1
#
_cell.length_a   1.000
_cell.length_b   1.000
_cell.length_c   1.000
_cell.angle_alpha   90.00
_cell.angle_beta   90.00
_cell.angle_gamma   90.00
#
_symmetry.space_group_name_H-M   'P 1'
#
loop_
_entity.id
_entity.type
_entity.pdbx_description
1 polymer ?
#
loop_
_entity_poly.entity_id
_entity_poly.type
_entity_poly.pdbx_seq_one_letter_code
_entity_poly.pdbx_strand_id
1 'polypeptide(L)'
;QLVLNSADVSPSYLTGTVQSAASAGVSSFSNVRVTGTSVGYSLLFSAAGGVFTSSRPFTVSNGAPTGISPGVAQLWAADTEVFPVQPEIWLVDAQGNLASP
;
A
#
# COMPACT_ATOMS: atom_id res chain seq x y z
N GLN A 1 6.06 -18.00 -1.14
CA GLN A 1 5.31 -16.77 -1.44
C GLN A 1 5.61 -15.74 -0.35
N LEU A 2 5.61 -14.47 -0.71
CA LEU A 2 5.75 -13.34 0.19
C LEU A 2 4.40 -12.62 0.28
N VAL A 3 3.92 -12.35 1.49
CA VAL A 3 2.71 -11.56 1.73
C VAL A 3 2.98 -10.51 2.79
N LEU A 4 2.28 -9.38 2.69
CA LEU A 4 2.28 -8.35 3.72
C LEU A 4 1.24 -8.71 4.79
N ASN A 5 1.62 -8.55 6.05
CA ASN A 5 0.72 -8.67 7.18
C ASN A 5 0.58 -7.29 7.84
N SER A 6 -0.67 -6.85 8.00
CA SER A 6 -1.06 -5.53 8.53
C SER A 6 -2.07 -5.70 9.64
N ALA A 7 -1.94 -4.93 10.71
CA ALA A 7 -2.98 -4.81 11.74
C ALA A 7 -4.07 -3.80 11.36
N ASP A 8 -3.85 -3.01 10.31
CA ASP A 8 -4.69 -1.87 9.91
C ASP A 8 -5.41 -2.13 8.57
N VAL A 9 -6.58 -1.52 8.39
CA VAL A 9 -7.52 -1.77 7.27
C VAL A 9 -7.30 -0.89 6.05
N SER A 10 -6.28 0.00 6.05
CA SER A 10 -5.90 0.75 4.86
C SER A 10 -5.49 -0.22 3.74
N PRO A 11 -5.95 -0.01 2.48
CA PRO A 11 -5.59 -0.89 1.38
C PRO A 11 -4.07 -0.85 1.18
N SER A 12 -3.40 -1.92 1.62
CA SER A 12 -1.96 -2.08 1.53
C SER A 12 -1.61 -2.96 0.34
N TYR A 13 -0.71 -2.51 -0.52
CA TYR A 13 -0.30 -3.29 -1.68
C TYR A 13 1.15 -3.74 -1.55
N LEU A 14 1.37 -5.03 -1.78
CA LEU A 14 2.70 -5.59 -2.01
C LEU A 14 2.88 -5.76 -3.52
N THR A 15 3.83 -5.05 -4.09
CA THR A 15 4.16 -5.13 -5.53
C THR A 15 5.58 -5.67 -5.72
N GLY A 16 5.90 -6.12 -6.93
CA GLY A 16 7.19 -6.71 -7.27
C GLY A 16 7.18 -8.23 -7.35
N THR A 17 8.34 -8.85 -7.16
CA THR A 17 8.48 -10.31 -7.18
C THR A 17 8.07 -10.87 -5.83
N VAL A 18 6.81 -11.32 -5.71
CA VAL A 18 6.23 -11.87 -4.46
C VAL A 18 6.18 -13.41 -4.46
N GLN A 19 6.51 -14.01 -5.59
CA GLN A 19 6.73 -15.45 -5.74
C GLN A 19 8.12 -15.68 -6.31
N SER A 20 8.90 -16.53 -5.66
CA SER A 20 10.27 -16.85 -6.04
C SER A 20 10.58 -18.28 -5.63
N ALA A 21 11.14 -19.06 -6.55
CA ALA A 21 11.58 -20.42 -6.26
C ALA A 21 12.90 -20.38 -5.47
N ALA A 22 12.97 -21.16 -4.39
CA ALA A 22 14.20 -21.25 -3.63
C ALA A 22 15.26 -22.03 -4.41
N SER A 23 16.46 -21.46 -4.54
CA SER A 23 17.64 -22.15 -5.09
C SER A 23 18.63 -22.37 -3.96
N ALA A 24 19.09 -23.61 -3.77
CA ALA A 24 19.94 -24.00 -2.63
C ALA A 24 19.38 -23.57 -1.24
N GLY A 25 18.05 -23.59 -1.08
CA GLY A 25 17.38 -23.20 0.18
C GLY A 25 17.21 -21.69 0.38
N VAL A 26 17.66 -20.86 -0.57
CA VAL A 26 17.54 -19.40 -0.50
C VAL A 26 16.52 -18.93 -1.54
N SER A 27 15.52 -18.16 -1.10
CA SER A 27 14.57 -17.47 -1.96
C SER A 27 14.83 -15.97 -1.90
N SER A 28 15.04 -15.34 -3.05
CA SER A 28 15.26 -13.89 -3.16
C SER A 28 14.05 -13.23 -3.78
N PHE A 29 13.59 -12.14 -3.16
CA PHE A 29 12.47 -11.32 -3.62
C PHE A 29 13.02 -9.94 -4.00
N SER A 30 12.86 -9.57 -5.27
CA SER A 30 13.38 -8.32 -5.83
C SER A 30 12.26 -7.35 -6.14
N ASN A 31 12.60 -6.05 -6.15
CA ASN A 31 11.66 -4.96 -6.46
C ASN A 31 10.41 -4.98 -5.57
N VAL A 32 10.52 -5.53 -4.36
CA VAL A 32 9.42 -5.58 -3.41
C VAL A 32 9.15 -4.18 -2.91
N ARG A 33 7.92 -3.72 -3.10
CA ARG A 33 7.48 -2.39 -2.69
C ARG A 33 6.17 -2.51 -1.93
N VAL A 34 6.15 -1.90 -0.75
CA VAL A 34 4.97 -1.75 0.10
C VAL A 34 4.38 -0.36 -0.15
N THR A 35 3.07 -0.30 -0.41
CA THR A 35 2.29 0.94 -0.40
C THR A 35 1.18 0.83 0.64
N GLY A 36 0.75 1.98 1.15
CA GLY A 36 -0.08 2.12 2.34
C GLY A 36 0.76 2.56 3.55
N THR A 37 0.30 3.59 4.25
CA THR A 37 0.91 4.04 5.51
C THR A 37 0.33 3.26 6.67
N SER A 38 1.18 2.59 7.45
CA SER A 38 0.76 1.96 8.71
C SER A 38 1.95 1.71 9.62
N VAL A 39 1.63 1.50 10.90
CA VAL A 39 2.56 1.11 11.95
C VAL A 39 2.44 -0.39 12.16
N GLY A 40 3.58 -1.10 12.16
CA GLY A 40 3.61 -2.52 12.53
C GLY A 40 3.38 -3.50 11.37
N TYR A 41 3.65 -3.09 10.13
CA TYR A 41 3.71 -4.04 9.02
C TYR A 41 4.76 -5.13 9.28
N SER A 42 4.45 -6.35 8.88
CA SER A 42 5.41 -7.46 8.85
C SER A 42 5.32 -8.20 7.53
N LEU A 43 6.45 -8.69 7.04
CA LEU A 43 6.50 -9.55 5.86
C LEU A 43 6.40 -11.01 6.32
N LEU A 44 5.44 -11.75 5.77
CA LEU A 44 5.30 -13.18 5.98
C LEU A 44 5.82 -13.93 4.75
N PHE A 45 6.80 -14.78 4.98
CA PHE A 45 7.38 -15.66 3.97
C PHE A 45 6.82 -17.07 4.18
N SER A 46 6.28 -17.66 3.12
CA SER A 46 5.82 -19.05 3.09
C SER A 46 6.60 -19.86 2.06
N ALA A 47 6.93 -21.10 2.39
CA ALA A 47 7.53 -22.04 1.46
C ALA A 47 6.67 -23.32 1.34
N ALA A 48 6.87 -24.06 0.25
CA ALA A 48 6.27 -25.38 0.10
C ALA A 48 6.66 -26.28 1.29
N GLY A 49 5.72 -27.09 1.76
CA GLY A 49 5.92 -27.90 2.98
C GLY A 49 5.53 -27.21 4.29
N GLY A 50 4.87 -26.04 4.23
CA GLY A 50 4.26 -25.42 5.41
C GLY A 50 5.25 -24.68 6.33
N VAL A 51 6.40 -24.27 5.79
CA VAL A 51 7.36 -23.42 6.51
C VAL A 51 6.92 -21.98 6.40
N PHE A 52 6.80 -21.30 7.53
CA PHE A 52 6.47 -19.89 7.63
C PHE A 52 7.50 -19.15 8.48
N THR A 53 7.90 -17.97 8.05
CA THR A 53 8.72 -17.06 8.86
C THR A 53 8.27 -15.63 8.64
N SER A 54 8.34 -14.80 9.68
CA SER A 54 8.00 -13.39 9.60
C SER A 54 9.24 -12.51 9.75
N SER A 55 9.21 -11.34 9.13
CA SER A 55 10.17 -10.28 9.42
C SER A 55 9.86 -9.64 10.78
N ARG A 56 10.84 -8.90 11.30
CA ARG A 56 10.57 -7.92 12.37
C ARG A 56 9.52 -6.91 11.86
N PRO A 57 8.67 -6.37 12.74
CA PRO A 57 7.73 -5.35 12.36
C PRO A 57 8.46 -4.06 11.94
N PHE A 58 7.87 -3.32 11.02
CA PHE A 58 8.36 -2.04 10.53
C PHE A 58 7.20 -1.08 10.27
N THR A 59 7.51 0.21 10.20
CA THR A 59 6.54 1.28 9.94
C THR A 59 6.75 1.81 8.53
N VAL A 60 5.66 2.04 7.82
CA VAL A 60 5.66 2.78 6.54
C VAL A 60 4.94 4.09 6.77
N SER A 61 5.67 5.20 6.69
CA SER A 61 5.14 6.56 6.77
C SER A 61 4.98 7.14 5.36
N ASN A 62 4.06 8.09 5.19
CA ASN A 62 3.95 8.82 3.93
C ASN A 62 5.21 9.65 3.70
N GLY A 63 5.60 9.76 2.44
CA GLY A 63 6.59 10.74 2.02
C GLY A 63 6.03 12.16 2.03
N ALA A 64 6.87 13.11 1.63
CA ALA A 64 6.40 14.45 1.28
C ALA A 64 5.36 14.35 0.14
N PRO A 65 4.27 15.14 0.19
CA PRO A 65 3.28 15.11 -0.87
C PRO A 65 3.88 15.58 -2.20
N THR A 66 3.63 14.82 -3.26
CA THR A 66 4.11 15.14 -4.63
C THR A 66 2.97 15.16 -5.66
N GLY A 67 1.75 14.83 -5.25
CA GLY A 67 0.59 14.78 -6.13
C GLY A 67 -0.71 15.04 -5.40
N ILE A 68 -1.78 15.11 -6.18
CA ILE A 68 -3.15 15.27 -5.72
C ILE A 68 -4.02 14.14 -6.27
N SER A 69 -4.98 13.67 -5.47
CA SER A 69 -6.00 12.70 -5.88
C SER A 69 -7.39 13.23 -5.53
N PRO A 70 -8.44 12.94 -6.32
CA PRO A 70 -9.81 13.21 -5.91
C PRO A 70 -10.17 12.39 -4.67
N GLY A 71 -10.72 13.03 -3.64
CA GLY A 71 -11.18 12.38 -2.40
C GLY A 71 -12.58 11.79 -2.51
N VAL A 72 -13.40 12.28 -3.45
CA VAL A 72 -14.71 11.73 -3.80
C VAL A 72 -14.88 11.64 -5.31
N ALA A 73 -15.19 10.44 -5.81
CA ALA A 73 -15.22 10.13 -7.25
C ALA A 73 -16.56 10.50 -7.95
N GLN A 74 -17.58 10.93 -7.21
CA GLN A 74 -18.87 11.31 -7.77
C GLN A 74 -19.20 12.77 -7.45
N LEU A 75 -18.89 13.62 -8.41
CA LEU A 75 -19.43 14.97 -8.49
C LEU A 75 -20.36 14.97 -9.70
N TRP A 76 -21.68 14.92 -9.45
CA TRP A 76 -22.65 15.28 -10.47
C TRP A 76 -23.02 16.74 -10.24
N ALA A 77 -22.44 17.61 -11.05
CA ALA A 77 -22.90 18.98 -11.18
C ALA A 77 -23.26 19.20 -12.65
N ALA A 78 -24.45 19.76 -12.87
CA ALA A 78 -24.76 20.37 -14.14
C ALA A 78 -24.02 21.72 -14.23
N ASP A 79 -23.76 22.19 -15.45
CA ASP A 79 -23.25 23.54 -15.66
C ASP A 79 -24.20 24.56 -14.98
N THR A 80 -23.63 25.59 -14.36
CA THR A 80 -24.34 26.65 -13.61
C THR A 80 -25.10 26.24 -12.33
N GLU A 81 -24.98 24.99 -11.86
CA GLU A 81 -25.58 24.56 -10.58
C GLU A 81 -24.58 24.58 -9.41
N VAL A 82 -25.09 24.78 -8.19
CA VAL A 82 -24.27 24.70 -6.96
C VAL A 82 -23.95 23.24 -6.67
N PHE A 83 -22.68 22.95 -6.34
CA PHE A 83 -22.26 21.61 -5.94
C PHE A 83 -23.04 21.13 -4.70
N PRO A 84 -23.82 20.04 -4.78
CA PRO A 84 -24.53 19.50 -3.63
C PRO A 84 -23.58 18.84 -2.63
N VAL A 85 -22.40 18.41 -3.08
CA VAL A 85 -21.30 17.87 -2.26
C VAL A 85 -20.02 18.61 -2.63
N GLN A 86 -19.29 19.09 -1.63
CA GLN A 86 -18.02 19.79 -1.87
C GLN A 86 -16.97 18.81 -2.41
N PRO A 87 -16.20 19.20 -3.45
CA PRO A 87 -15.09 18.40 -3.93
C PRO A 87 -14.00 18.34 -2.85
N GLU A 88 -13.58 17.12 -2.50
CA GLU A 88 -12.44 16.90 -1.61
C GLU A 88 -11.20 16.57 -2.44
N ILE A 89 -10.06 17.19 -2.10
CA ILE A 89 -8.76 16.91 -2.70
C ILE A 89 -7.86 16.32 -1.63
N TRP A 90 -7.24 15.21 -1.98
CA TRP A 90 -6.31 14.48 -1.14
C TRP A 90 -4.88 14.70 -1.61
N LEU A 91 -3.97 14.92 -0.66
CA LEU A 91 -2.55 14.97 -0.92
C LEU A 91 -1.98 13.56 -0.96
N VAL A 92 -1.22 13.22 -2.00
CA VAL A 92 -0.57 11.92 -2.13
C VAL A 92 0.93 12.08 -2.31
N ASP A 93 1.70 11.14 -1.76
CA ASP A 93 3.13 11.06 -2.02
C ASP A 93 3.44 10.43 -3.39
N ALA A 94 4.72 10.36 -3.76
CA ALA A 94 5.17 9.81 -5.04
C ALA A 94 4.92 8.30 -5.19
N GLN A 95 4.41 7.67 -4.15
CA GLN A 95 4.10 6.25 -4.06
C GLN A 95 2.59 5.99 -4.00
N GLY A 96 1.76 7.04 -4.08
CA GLY A 96 0.31 6.95 -4.00
C GLY A 96 -0.21 6.77 -2.57
N ASN A 97 0.62 6.98 -1.55
CA ASN A 97 0.16 6.95 -0.18
C ASN A 97 -0.51 8.28 0.15
N LEU A 98 -1.65 8.22 0.84
CA LEU A 98 -2.36 9.39 1.32
C LEU A 98 -1.50 10.08 2.40
N ALA A 99 -1.05 11.31 2.13
CA ALA A 99 -0.64 12.19 3.20
C ALA A 99 -1.93 12.62 3.89
N SER A 100 -2.05 12.34 5.19
CA SER A 100 -3.24 12.55 6.03
C SER A 100 -4.17 13.69 5.56
N PRO A 101 -5.51 13.51 5.63
CA PRO A 101 -6.46 14.62 5.45
C PRO A 101 -6.18 15.76 6.43
#